data_AF-A0A7W0GY79-F1
#
_entry.id   AF-A0A7W0GY79-F1
#
_cell.length_a   1.000
_cell.length_b   1.000
_cell.length_c   1.000
_cell.angle_alpha   90.00
_cell.angle_beta   90.00
_cell.angle_gamma   90.00
#
_symmetry.space_group_name_H-M   'P 1'
#
loop_
_entity.id
_entity.type
_entity.pdbx_description
1 polymer ?
#
loop_
_entity_poly.entity_id
_entity_poly.type
_entity_poly.pdbx_seq_one_letter_code
_entity_poly.pdbx_strand_id
1 'polypeptide(L)' 'MAPLERGGVNWIEVDLEPGKYALICFLPDAKDGKPHFTHGMMQEIEVANSLWAR' A
#
# COMPACT_ATOMS: atom_id res chain seq x y z
N MET A 1 -9.81 -11.93 -0.46
CA MET A 1 -8.51 -11.45 0.05
C MET A 1 -8.50 -11.70 1.55
N ALA A 2 -7.76 -12.69 2.04
CA ALA A 2 -7.61 -12.86 3.49
C ALA A 2 -6.65 -11.78 4.04
N PRO A 3 -6.78 -11.33 5.30
CA PRO A 3 -5.80 -10.47 5.94
C PRO A 3 -4.41 -11.11 5.93
N LEU A 4 -3.37 -10.27 5.87
CA LEU A 4 -2.00 -10.75 6.03
C LEU A 4 -1.75 -11.05 7.51
N GLU A 5 -1.33 -12.28 7.82
CA GLU A 5 -0.96 -12.69 9.17
C GLU A 5 0.26 -11.90 9.68
N ARG A 6 0.42 -11.80 11.01
CA ARG A 6 1.57 -11.11 11.62
C ARG A 6 2.88 -11.74 11.15
N GLY A 7 3.78 -10.93 10.62
CA GLY A 7 5.08 -11.38 10.10
C GLY A 7 4.99 -12.05 8.73
N GLY A 8 3.80 -12.18 8.15
CA GLY A 8 3.62 -12.60 6.77
C GLY A 8 4.17 -11.57 5.79
N VAL A 9 4.51 -12.05 4.60
CA VAL A 9 4.91 -11.22 3.45
C VAL A 9 4.04 -11.61 2.28
N ASN A 10 3.58 -10.60 1.52
CA ASN A 10 2.87 -10.81 0.26
C ASN A 10 3.50 -9.90 -0.81
N TRP A 11 3.49 -10.39 -2.04
CA TRP A 11 3.92 -9.63 -3.22
C TRP A 11 2.72 -9.36 -4.11
N ILE A 12 2.66 -8.16 -4.67
CA ILE A 12 1.68 -7.78 -5.70
C ILE A 12 2.44 -7.25 -6.90
N GLU A 13 1.98 -7.62 -8.09
CA GLU A 13 2.45 -7.06 -9.35
C GLU A 13 1.43 -6.02 -9.81
N VAL A 14 1.91 -4.82 -10.14
CA VAL A 14 1.08 -3.70 -10.59
C VAL A 14 1.80 -3.00 -11.74
N ASP A 15 1.04 -2.63 -12.76
CA ASP A 15 1.51 -1.78 -13.85
C ASP A 15 1.01 -0.36 -13.58
N LEU A 16 1.93 0.58 -13.34
CA LEU A 16 1.62 1.95 -12.93
C LEU A 16 2.22 2.92 -13.93
N GLU A 17 1.39 3.80 -14.48
CA GLU A 17 1.86 4.97 -15.22
C GLU A 17 2.60 5.94 -14.28
N PRO A 18 3.53 6.77 -14.78
CA PRO A 18 4.20 7.78 -13.98
C PRO A 18 3.19 8.72 -13.29
N GLY A 19 3.36 8.93 -11.98
CA GLY A 19 2.42 9.71 -11.18
C GLY A 19 2.62 9.53 -9.69
N LYS A 20 1.77 10.20 -8.91
CA LYS A 20 1.74 10.09 -7.44
C LYS A 20 0.64 9.13 -7.01
N TYR A 21 1.00 8.18 -6.15
CA TYR A 21 0.09 7.16 -5.66
C TYR A 21 0.13 7.10 -4.13
N ALA A 22 -0.97 6.65 -3.53
CA ALA A 22 -1.05 6.37 -2.11
C ALA A 22 -1.21 4.87 -1.88
N LEU A 23 -0.35 4.30 -1.05
CA LEU A 23 -0.52 2.98 -0.47
C LEU A 23 -1.32 3.14 0.82
N ILE A 24 -2.52 2.57 0.89
CA ILE A 24 -3.48 2.80 1.99
C ILE A 24 -3.97 1.47 2.53
N CYS A 25 -3.89 1.27 3.85
CA CYS A 25 -4.45 0.09 4.51
C CYS A 25 -5.86 0.38 5.04
N PHE A 26 -6.86 -0.25 4.42
CA PHE A 26 -8.27 -0.15 4.81
C PHE A 26 -8.73 -1.23 5.79
N LEU A 27 -7.85 -2.14 6.21
CA LEU A 27 -8.22 -3.17 7.16
C LEU A 27 -8.61 -2.55 8.51
N PRO A 28 -9.70 -3.01 9.12
CA PRO A 28 -10.14 -2.52 10.42
C PRO A 28 -9.19 -3.01 11.52
N ASP A 29 -8.83 -2.11 12.43
CA ASP A 29 -8.03 -2.40 13.61
C ASP A 29 -8.80 -3.32 14.56
N ALA A 30 -8.14 -4.35 15.09
CA ALA A 30 -8.79 -5.31 15.99
C ALA A 30 -9.17 -4.70 17.35
N LYS A 31 -8.58 -3.58 17.75
CA LYS A 31 -8.82 -2.90 19.04
C LYS A 31 -10.01 -1.95 18.97
N ASP A 32 -10.16 -1.17 17.91
CA ASP A 32 -11.18 -0.11 17.82
C ASP A 32 -12.04 -0.11 16.54
N GLY A 33 -11.79 -1.05 15.61
CA GLY A 33 -12.56 -1.22 14.39
C GLY A 33 -12.31 -0.14 13.32
N LYS A 34 -11.47 0.86 13.59
CA LYS A 34 -11.17 1.90 12.61
C LYS A 34 -10.21 1.38 11.55
N PRO A 35 -10.29 1.85 10.30
CA PRO A 35 -9.30 1.48 9.28
C PRO A 35 -7.89 1.90 9.70
N HIS A 36 -6.89 1.05 9.47
CA HIS A 36 -5.50 1.32 9.88
C HIS A 36 -4.91 2.63 9.32
N PHE A 37 -5.37 3.12 8.16
CA PHE A 37 -4.92 4.41 7.65
C PHE A 37 -5.24 5.57 8.61
N THR A 38 -6.32 5.47 9.40
CA THR A 38 -6.65 6.48 10.43
C THR A 38 -5.65 6.48 11.59
N HIS A 39 -4.88 5.40 11.73
CA HIS A 39 -3.76 5.26 12.67
C HIS A 39 -2.41 5.56 12.00
N GLY A 40 -2.42 6.06 10.76
CA GLY A 40 -1.21 6.46 10.02
C GLY A 40 -0.65 5.40 9.07
N MET A 41 -1.32 4.25 8.88
CA MET A 41 -0.87 3.22 7.93
C MET A 41 -1.18 3.59 6.48
N MET A 42 -0.51 4.63 6.01
CA MET A 42 -0.55 5.11 4.63
C MET A 42 0.82 5.66 4.21
N GLN A 43 1.13 5.58 2.92
CA GLN A 43 2.38 6.09 2.36
C GLN A 43 2.13 6.67 0.96
N GLU A 44 2.61 7.88 0.69
CA GLU A 44 2.70 8.42 -0.68
C GLU A 44 3.97 7.89 -1.35
N ILE A 45 3.84 7.49 -2.61
CA ILE A 45 4.94 7.11 -3.50
C ILE A 45 4.82 7.89 -4.81
N GLU A 46 5.96 8.20 -5.41
CA GLU A 46 6.04 8.77 -6.76
C GLU A 46 6.63 7.72 -7.70
N VAL A 47 5.88 7.36 -8.73
CA VAL A 47 6.36 6.56 -9.85
C VAL A 47 6.86 7.53 -10.90
N ALA A 48 8.19 7.58 -11.07
CA ALA A 48 8.81 8.41 -12.09
C ALA A 48 8.88 7.66 -13.43
N ASN A 49 9.00 8.42 -14.52
CA ASN A 49 9.43 7.84 -15.79
C ASN A 49 10.77 7.15 -15.59
N SER A 50 10.80 5.88 -15.96
CA SER A 50 12.01 5.10 -15.97
C SER A 50 13.03 5.73 -16.93
N LEU A 51 14.18 6.12 -16.40
CA LEU A 51 15.37 6.41 -17.21
C LEU A 51 16.05 5.12 -17.71
N TRP A 52 15.69 3.95 -17.15
CA TRP A 52 16.19 2.62 -17.52
C TRP A 52 15.40 1.97 -18.68
N ALA A 53 14.31 2.59 -19.13
CA ALA A 53 13.52 2.18 -20.29
C ALA A 53 14.03 2.82 -21.60
N ARG A 54 15.18 3.50 -21.57
CA ARG A 54 15.92 4.02 -22.73
C ARG A 54 17.22 3.26 -22.93
#